data_AF-A0ABD5QRI4-F1
#
_entry.id   AF-A0ABD5QRI4-F1
#
_cell.length_a   1.000
_cell.length_b   1.000
_cell.length_c   1.000
_cell.angle_alpha   90.00
_cell.angle_beta   90.00
_cell.angle_gamma   90.00
#
_symmetry.space_group_name_H-M   'P 1'
#
loop_
_entity.id
_entity.type
_entity.pdbx_description
1 polymer ?
#
loop_
_entity_poly.entity_id
_entity_poly.type
_entity_poly.pdbx_seq_one_letter_code
_entity_poly.pdbx_strand_id
1 'polypeptide(L)' 'MTKEDLLRNRLNDPNVTIENIREDEIGYWANIVFSGTEQQYHEFVEKTEDIIHGGPLALGRDGVHAEVRLR' A
#
# COMPACT_ATOMS: atom_id res chain seq x y z
N MET A 1 0.20 -19.39 -5.83
CA MET A 1 -0.06 -17.94 -5.66
C MET A 1 1.24 -17.30 -5.23
N THR A 2 1.70 -16.28 -5.96
CA THR A 2 2.98 -15.62 -5.68
C THR A 2 2.84 -14.62 -4.53
N LYS A 3 3.97 -14.15 -3.96
CA LYS A 3 3.95 -13.06 -2.97
C LYS A 3 3.42 -11.77 -3.61
N GLU A 4 3.71 -11.51 -4.88
CA GLU A 4 3.10 -10.40 -5.63
C GLU A 4 1.57 -10.52 -5.69
N ASP A 5 1.02 -11.70 -6.00
CA ASP A 5 -0.43 -11.92 -6.04
C ASP A 5 -1.07 -11.66 -4.67
N LEU A 6 -0.41 -12.08 -3.59
CA LEU A 6 -0.86 -11.80 -2.22
C LEU A 6 -0.87 -10.31 -1.93
N LEU A 7 0.15 -9.57 -2.39
CA LEU A 7 0.27 -8.12 -2.20
C LEU A 7 -0.88 -7.41 -2.94
N ARG A 8 -1.10 -7.75 -4.21
CA ARG A 8 -2.17 -7.19 -5.04
C ARG A 8 -3.56 -7.50 -4.48
N ASN A 9 -3.79 -8.73 -4.02
CA ASN A 9 -5.08 -9.10 -3.41
C ASN A 9 -5.36 -8.34 -2.12
N ARG A 10 -4.34 -8.08 -1.30
CA ARG A 10 -4.52 -7.32 -0.05
C ARG A 10 -4.64 -5.81 -0.28
N LEU A 11 -4.00 -5.29 -1.32
CA LEU A 11 -4.10 -3.89 -1.76
C LEU A 11 -5.28 -3.64 -2.72
N ASN A 12 -6.20 -4.60 -2.85
CA ASN A 12 -7.35 -4.52 -3.75
C ASN A 12 -8.43 -3.58 -3.20
N ASP A 13 -8.15 -2.28 -3.24
CA ASP A 13 -9.08 -1.21 -2.88
C ASP A 13 -9.27 -0.28 -4.10
N PRO A 14 -10.51 0.15 -4.42
CA PRO A 14 -10.76 1.04 -5.55
C PRO A 14 -10.06 2.41 -5.44
N ASN A 15 -9.67 2.81 -4.24
CA ASN A 15 -8.94 4.06 -4.00
C ASN A 15 -7.42 3.88 -3.99
N VAL A 16 -6.92 2.66 -4.23
CA VAL A 16 -5.50 2.33 -4.23
C VAL A 16 -5.02 2.10 -5.65
N THR A 17 -4.02 2.88 -6.06
CA THR A 17 -3.22 2.61 -7.24
C THR A 17 -1.89 2.04 -6.81
N ILE A 18 -1.54 0.85 -7.27
CA ILE A 18 -0.23 0.23 -7.00
C ILE A 18 0.78 0.76 -8.01
N GLU A 19 1.82 1.41 -7.52
CA GLU A 19 2.97 1.87 -8.28
C GLU A 19 4.19 1.03 -7.92
N ASN A 20 4.93 0.50 -8.91
CA ASN A 20 6.22 -0.18 -8.70
C ASN A 20 6.22 -1.28 -7.62
N ILE A 21 6.02 -2.53 -8.03
CA ILE A 21 6.26 -3.69 -7.16
C ILE A 21 7.71 -4.12 -7.30
N ARG A 22 8.40 -4.35 -6.19
CA ARG A 22 9.76 -4.90 -6.16
C ARG A 22 9.92 -5.97 -5.09
N GLU A 23 10.92 -6.81 -5.28
CA GLU A 23 11.38 -7.80 -4.32
C GLU A 23 12.80 -7.43 -3.86
N ASP A 24 13.06 -7.58 -2.57
CA ASP A 24 14.39 -7.48 -1.95
C ASP A 24 14.67 -8.73 -1.08
N GLU A 25 15.79 -8.72 -0.35
CA GLU A 25 16.20 -9.84 0.53
C GLU A 25 15.25 -10.13 1.70
N ILE A 26 14.37 -9.18 2.05
CA ILE A 26 13.46 -9.27 3.18
C ILE A 26 12.03 -9.59 2.70
N GLY A 27 11.63 -9.19 1.48
CA GLY A 27 10.32 -9.54 0.90
C GLY A 27 9.89 -8.68 -0.27
N TYR A 28 8.59 -8.68 -0.55
CA TYR A 28 7.99 -7.85 -1.59
C TYR A 28 7.47 -6.56 -1.00
N TRP A 29 7.70 -5.46 -1.72
CA TRP A 29 7.12 -4.16 -1.42
C TRP A 29 6.50 -3.51 -2.65
N ALA A 30 5.55 -2.62 -2.41
CA ALA A 30 4.90 -1.80 -3.42
C ALA A 30 4.77 -0.37 -2.93
N ASN A 31 4.96 0.58 -3.84
CA ASN A 31 4.43 1.92 -3.61
C ASN A 31 2.93 1.90 -3.93
N ILE A 32 2.16 2.67 -3.18
CA ILE A 32 0.76 2.90 -3.48
C ILE A 32 0.44 4.38 -3.44
N VAL A 33 -0.53 4.78 -4.25
CA VAL A 33 -1.18 6.08 -4.18
C VAL A 33 -2.62 5.85 -3.75
N PHE A 34 -3.00 6.45 -2.63
CA PHE A 34 -4.37 6.44 -2.13
C PHE A 34 -5.09 7.74 -2.48
N SER A 35 -6.22 7.67 -3.17
CA SER A 35 -6.96 8.83 -3.68
C SER A 35 -8.29 9.10 -2.96
N GLY A 36 -8.54 8.46 -1.83
CA GLY A 36 -9.75 8.66 -1.01
C GLY A 36 -9.63 9.78 0.02
N THR A 37 -10.64 9.92 0.88
CA THR A 37 -10.61 10.82 2.03
C THR A 37 -9.66 10.31 3.12
N GLU A 38 -9.29 11.18 4.06
CA GLU A 38 -8.49 10.81 5.23
C GLU A 38 -9.13 9.68 6.04
N GLN A 39 -10.46 9.71 6.23
CA GLN A 39 -11.19 8.63 6.91
C GLN A 39 -11.07 7.30 6.15
N GLN A 40 -11.25 7.32 4.81
CA GLN A 40 -11.12 6.11 3.99
C GLN A 40 -9.69 5.57 4.02
N TYR A 41 -8.68 6.44 4.10
CA TYR A 41 -7.29 6.06 4.25
C TYR A 41 -7.07 5.36 5.59
N HIS A 42 -7.60 5.89 6.69
CA HIS A 42 -7.53 5.24 8.01
C HIS A 42 -8.18 3.86 7.99
N GLU A 43 -9.38 3.72 7.42
CA GLU A 43 -10.05 2.43 7.28
C GLU A 43 -9.27 1.45 6.41
N PHE A 44 -8.60 1.93 5.36
CA PHE A 44 -7.72 1.13 4.52
C PHE A 44 -6.48 0.66 5.28
N VAL A 45 -5.82 1.55 6.02
CA VAL A 45 -4.65 1.22 6.84
C VAL A 45 -5.00 0.22 7.93
N GLU A 46 -6.12 0.36 8.63
CA GLU A 46 -6.56 -0.63 9.63
C GLU A 46 -6.79 -2.02 9.02
N LYS A 47 -7.34 -2.09 7.79
CA LYS A 47 -7.51 -3.37 7.07
C LYS A 47 -6.18 -3.96 6.58
N THR A 48 -5.16 -3.13 6.40
CA THR A 48 -3.86 -3.49 5.80
C THR A 48 -2.69 -3.33 6.77
N GLU A 49 -2.96 -3.16 8.07
CA GLU A 49 -1.99 -2.81 9.11
C GLU A 49 -0.88 -3.87 9.26
N ASP A 50 -1.20 -5.12 8.92
CA ASP A 50 -0.23 -6.24 8.87
C ASP A 50 0.85 -6.10 7.77
N ILE A 51 0.72 -5.13 6.86
CA ILE A 51 1.50 -5.03 5.62
C ILE A 51 2.17 -3.65 5.48
N ILE A 52 1.59 -2.58 6.02
CA ILE A 52 2.15 -1.23 5.82
C ILE A 52 3.29 -0.98 6.81
N HIS A 53 4.53 -1.09 6.33
CA HIS A 53 5.72 -0.66 7.07
C HIS A 53 6.27 0.61 6.43
N GLY A 54 6.08 1.76 7.08
CA GLY A 54 6.63 3.04 6.61
C GLY A 54 5.83 4.28 7.02
N GLY A 55 4.56 4.10 7.38
CA GLY A 55 3.64 5.22 7.60
C GLY A 55 3.40 6.04 6.32
N PRO A 56 2.37 6.91 6.30
CA PRO A 56 2.18 7.81 5.18
C PRO A 56 3.37 8.78 5.06
N LEU A 57 4.06 8.77 3.93
CA LEU A 57 4.93 9.88 3.56
C LEU A 57 4.04 10.94 2.91
N ALA A 58 3.59 11.91 3.70
CA ALA A 58 2.94 13.09 3.14
C ALA A 58 3.96 13.87 2.31
N LEU A 59 3.65 14.18 1.05
CA LEU A 59 3.49 15.55 0.52
C LEU A 59 3.49 15.58 -1.02
N GLY A 60 2.30 15.67 -1.60
CA GLY A 60 2.04 15.97 -3.02
C GLY A 60 0.54 16.19 -3.26
N ARG A 61 0.15 16.99 -4.25
CA ARG A 61 -1.26 17.37 -4.54
C ARG A 61 -2.13 16.21 -5.07
N ASP A 62 -1.58 15.01 -5.23
CA ASP A 62 -2.15 13.94 -6.08
C ASP A 62 -2.56 12.65 -5.33
N GLY A 63 -2.36 12.55 -4.00
CA GLY A 63 -2.79 11.40 -3.19
C GLY A 63 -1.86 11.10 -2.01
N VAL A 64 -2.18 10.08 -1.20
CA VAL A 64 -1.30 9.58 -0.13
C VAL A 64 -0.36 8.53 -0.70
N HIS A 65 0.95 8.78 -0.66
CA HIS A 65 1.96 7.82 -1.07
C HIS A 65 2.37 6.97 0.14
N ALA A 66 2.33 5.66 0.01
CA ALA A 66 2.78 4.74 1.03
C ALA A 66 3.59 3.59 0.43
N GLU A 67 4.57 3.10 1.17
CA GLU A 67 5.26 1.85 0.88
C GLU A 67 4.62 0.73 1.71
N VAL A 68 4.28 -0.37 1.06
CA VAL A 68 3.59 -1.52 1.67
C VAL A 68 4.43 -2.76 1.47
N ARG A 69 4.68 -3.53 2.53
CA ARG A 69 5.59 -4.68 2.57
C ARG A 69 4.91 -5.93 3.13
N LEU A 70 4.90 -7.03 2.38
CA LEU A 70 4.44 -8.31 2.91
C LEU A 70 5.43 -8.88 3.94
N ARG A 71 4.92 -9.16 5.14
CA ARG A 71 5.54 -10.08 6.11
C ARG A 71 5.37 -11.54 5.68
#